data_AF-A0A9D8NVG6-F1
#
_entry.id   AF-A0A9D8NVG6-F1
#
_cell.length_a   1.000
_cell.length_b   1.000
_cell.length_c   1.000
_cell.angle_alpha   90.00
_cell.angle_beta   90.00
_cell.angle_gamma   90.00
#
_symmetry.space_group_name_H-M   'P 1'
#
loop_
_entity.id
_entity.type
_entity.pdbx_description
1 polymer ?
#
loop_
_entity_poly.entity_id
_entity_poly.type
_entity_poly.pdbx_seq_one_letter_code
_entity_poly.pdbx_strand_id
1 'polypeptide(L)'
;MLRTVGGRAYVGGSFEARFPTFVFEDFWLAAFSDVAAVAPTYADLAAEGKDRFYPSVGGGLRWLITGQIPLRLDVGVPLRETVFSRAEPRLHLNIFYQL
;
A
#
# COMPACT_ATOMS: atom_id res chain seq x y z
N MET A 1 -7.54 -9.33 -23.20
CA MET A 1 -7.28 -8.06 -22.48
C MET A 1 -8.15 -8.08 -21.22
N LEU A 2 -7.61 -8.48 -20.07
CA LEU A 2 -8.39 -8.63 -18.84
C LEU A 2 -8.64 -7.25 -18.22
N ARG A 3 -9.87 -6.75 -18.42
CA ARG A 3 -10.40 -5.53 -17.80
C ARG A 3 -11.04 -5.90 -16.47
N THR A 4 -10.40 -5.60 -15.35
CA THR A 4 -11.14 -5.52 -14.08
C THR A 4 -10.67 -4.32 -13.26
N VAL A 5 -11.55 -3.32 -13.16
CA VAL A 5 -11.50 -2.12 -12.29
C VAL A 5 -12.04 -2.47 -10.88
N GLY A 6 -12.04 -3.75 -10.53
CA GLY A 6 -12.75 -4.26 -9.37
C GLY A 6 -13.19 -5.70 -9.58
N GLY A 7 -13.60 -6.34 -8.49
CA GLY A 7 -13.97 -7.74 -8.46
C GLY A 7 -14.54 -8.12 -7.10
N ARG A 8 -15.25 -9.24 -7.03
CA ARG A 8 -15.89 -9.70 -5.78
C ARG A 8 -14.93 -10.53 -4.92
N ALA A 9 -13.80 -10.95 -5.49
CA ALA A 9 -12.74 -11.65 -4.78
C ALA A 9 -11.51 -10.74 -4.70
N TYR A 10 -11.00 -10.58 -3.49
CA TYR A 10 -9.80 -9.82 -3.19
C TYR A 10 -8.92 -10.65 -2.27
N VAL A 11 -7.62 -10.68 -2.56
CA VAL A 11 -6.61 -11.17 -1.63
C VAL A 11 -5.46 -10.18 -1.64
N GLY A 12 -4.97 -9.81 -0.47
CA GLY A 12 -3.86 -8.91 -0.35
C GLY A 12 -3.19 -9.02 0.99
N GLY A 13 -1.92 -8.63 1.01
CA GLY A 13 -1.10 -8.59 2.20
C GLY A 13 -0.10 -7.46 2.09
N SER A 14 0.33 -6.98 3.26
CA SER A 14 1.37 -5.98 3.39
C SER A 14 2.34 -6.43 4.45
N PHE A 15 3.61 -6.13 4.22
CA PHE A 15 4.66 -6.20 5.22
C PHE A 15 5.21 -4.78 5.41
N GLU A 16 5.21 -4.28 6.64
CA GLU A 16 5.73 -2.97 7.00
C GLU A 16 6.73 -3.11 8.16
N ALA A 17 7.95 -2.61 7.94
CA ALA A 17 8.95 -2.46 8.98
C ALA A 17 8.99 -0.99 9.43
N ARG A 18 8.96 -0.77 10.75
CA ARG A 18 9.00 0.56 11.36
C ARG A 18 10.25 0.72 12.20
N PHE A 19 10.90 1.87 12.04
CA PHE A 19 12.14 2.21 12.73
C PHE A 19 11.90 3.50 13.53
N PRO A 20 11.97 3.44 14.87
CA PRO A 20 11.88 4.65 15.67
C PRO A 20 13.05 5.57 15.35
N THR A 21 12.79 6.87 15.28
CA THR A 21 13.87 7.85 15.22
C THR A 21 14.19 8.36 16.61
N PHE A 22 15.45 8.73 16.84
CA PHE A 22 15.89 9.33 18.11
C PHE A 22 15.81 10.87 18.08
N VAL A 23 15.35 11.45 16.97
CA VAL A 23 15.34 12.90 16.76
C VAL A 23 14.04 13.53 17.25
N PHE A 24 12.92 12.84 17.02
CA PHE A 24 11.59 13.30 17.44
C PHE A 24 10.88 12.17 18.17
N GLU A 25 10.27 12.51 19.30
CA GLU A 25 9.35 11.60 19.98
C GLU A 25 8.16 11.28 19.07
N ASP A 26 7.70 10.05 19.19
CA ASP A 26 6.61 9.48 18.39
C ASP A 26 6.76 9.63 16.87
N PHE A 27 7.99 9.58 16.38
CA PHE A 27 8.30 9.61 14.96
C PHE A 27 9.03 8.35 14.51
N TRP A 28 8.50 7.73 13.45
CA TRP A 28 9.05 6.53 12.85
C TRP A 28 9.25 6.68 11.34
N LEU A 29 10.35 6.11 10.86
CA LEU A 29 10.51 5.78 9.45
C LEU A 29 9.85 4.43 9.18
N ALA A 30 9.22 4.29 8.03
CA ALA A 30 8.59 3.05 7.59
C ALA A 30 9.14 2.64 6.23
N ALA A 31 9.34 1.35 6.04
CA ALA A 31 9.53 0.72 4.75
C ALA A 31 8.49 -0.39 4.59
N PHE A 32 7.88 -0.49 3.42
CA PHE A 32 6.79 -1.44 3.19
C PHE A 32 6.87 -2.11 1.82
N SER A 33 6.28 -3.30 1.76
CA SER A 33 5.96 -4.00 0.51
C SER A 33 4.54 -4.52 0.58
N ASP A 34 3.78 -4.33 -0.48
CA ASP A 34 2.42 -4.81 -0.59
C ASP A 34 2.29 -5.73 -1.79
N VAL A 35 1.33 -6.64 -1.71
CA VAL A 35 0.93 -7.44 -2.86
C VAL A 35 -0.57 -7.69 -2.77
N ALA A 36 -1.28 -7.44 -3.86
CA ALA A 36 -2.71 -7.67 -3.91
C ALA A 36 -3.17 -8.19 -5.27
N ALA A 37 -4.29 -8.91 -5.29
CA ALA A 37 -4.96 -9.38 -6.48
C ALA A 37 -6.48 -9.18 -6.33
N VAL A 38 -7.14 -8.86 -7.45
CA VAL A 38 -8.59 -8.69 -7.52
C VAL A 38 -9.14 -9.43 -8.74
N ALA A 39 -10.26 -10.13 -8.56
CA ALA A 39 -10.94 -10.85 -9.64
C ALA A 39 -12.45 -10.96 -9.44
N PRO A 40 -13.22 -11.29 -10.50
CA PRO A 40 -14.66 -11.50 -10.40
C PRO A 40 -15.03 -12.59 -9.40
N THR A 41 -14.27 -13.71 -9.35
CA THR A 41 -14.47 -14.82 -8.41
C THR A 41 -13.14 -15.33 -7.81
N TYR A 42 -13.20 -16.11 -6.72
CA TYR A 42 -12.02 -16.77 -6.15
C TYR A 42 -11.45 -17.88 -7.06
N ALA A 43 -12.30 -18.51 -7.88
CA ALA A 43 -11.84 -19.50 -8.87
C ALA A 43 -10.93 -18.84 -9.93
N ASP A 44 -11.26 -17.62 -10.35
CA ASP A 44 -10.45 -16.85 -11.29
C ASP A 44 -9.09 -16.45 -10.68
N LEU A 45 -9.03 -16.15 -9.37
CA LEU A 45 -7.76 -15.89 -8.66
C LEU A 45 -6.87 -17.13 -8.67
N ALA A 46 -7.43 -18.32 -8.44
CA ALA A 46 -6.68 -19.57 -8.42
C ALA A 46 -6.20 -19.98 -9.82
N ALA A 47 -7.03 -19.77 -10.85
CA ALA A 47 -6.73 -20.16 -12.22
C ALA A 47 -5.67 -19.26 -12.89
N GLU A 48 -5.70 -17.95 -12.63
CA GLU A 48 -4.79 -16.99 -13.26
C GLU A 48 -3.47 -16.79 -12.49
N GLY A 49 -3.37 -17.36 -11.28
CA GLY A 49 -2.13 -17.47 -10.53
C GLY A 49 -1.39 -16.14 -10.34
N LYS A 50 -0.08 -16.13 -10.62
CA LYS A 50 0.82 -14.98 -10.36
C LYS A 50 0.50 -13.76 -11.22
N ASP A 51 -0.16 -13.95 -12.38
CA ASP A 51 -0.38 -12.88 -13.35
C ASP A 51 -1.47 -11.89 -12.93
N ARG A 52 -2.18 -12.15 -11.82
CA ARG A 52 -3.12 -11.19 -11.20
C ARG A 52 -2.59 -10.46 -9.99
N PHE A 53 -1.37 -10.73 -9.55
CA PHE A 53 -0.79 -10.01 -8.40
C PHE A 53 -0.14 -8.70 -8.86
N TYR A 54 -0.40 -7.67 -8.07
CA TYR A 54 0.09 -6.31 -8.25
C TYR A 54 0.95 -5.94 -7.03
N PRO A 55 2.27 -6.14 -7.12
CA PRO A 55 3.17 -5.80 -6.03
C PRO A 55 3.53 -4.31 -6.03
N SER A 56 3.76 -3.76 -4.85
CA SER A 56 4.32 -2.42 -4.63
C SER A 56 5.34 -2.44 -3.51
N VAL A 57 6.23 -1.45 -3.53
CA VAL A 57 7.17 -1.17 -2.44
C VAL A 57 7.13 0.32 -2.14
N GLY A 58 7.54 0.69 -0.94
CA GLY A 58 7.63 2.10 -0.61
C GLY A 58 8.25 2.37 0.75
N GLY A 59 8.30 3.64 1.06
CA GLY A 59 8.74 4.13 2.34
C GLY A 59 7.93 5.34 2.78
N GLY A 60 8.00 5.64 4.06
CA GLY A 60 7.20 6.72 4.60
C GLY A 60 7.62 7.16 5.98
N LEU A 61 6.93 8.21 6.43
CA LEU A 61 7.04 8.80 7.75
C LEU A 61 5.75 8.51 8.50
N ARG A 62 5.88 8.21 9.79
CA ARG A 62 4.77 8.07 10.73
C ARG A 62 5.06 9.01 11.88
N TRP A 63 4.11 9.87 12.20
CA TRP A 63 4.26 10.80 13.31
C TRP A 63 2.97 10.87 14.09
N LEU A 64 3.04 10.66 15.40
CA LEU A 64 1.93 10.95 16.29
C LEU A 64 2.12 12.36 16.87
N ILE A 65 1.55 13.36 16.20
CA ILE A 65 1.69 14.76 16.62
C ILE A 65 1.05 14.89 18.01
N THR A 66 1.82 15.44 18.95
CA THR A 66 1.45 15.60 20.37
C THR A 66 0.91 14.32 21.02
N GLY A 67 1.34 13.14 20.56
CA GLY A 67 0.85 11.87 21.08
C GLY A 67 -0.61 11.54 20.75
N GLN A 68 -1.28 12.31 19.88
CA GLN A 68 -2.71 12.18 19.63
C GLN A 68 -3.12 12.11 18.16
N ILE A 69 -2.45 12.85 17.27
CA ILE A 69 -2.90 13.01 15.88
C ILE A 69 -1.97 12.19 14.97
N PRO A 70 -2.41 11.05 14.42
CA PRO A 70 -1.59 10.26 13.52
C PRO A 70 -1.46 10.95 12.16
N LEU A 71 -0.22 11.21 11.78
CA LEU A 71 0.21 11.68 10.48
C LEU A 71 0.98 10.56 9.76
N ARG A 72 0.63 10.34 8.50
CA ARG A 72 1.28 9.35 7.64
C ARG A 72 1.58 9.96 6.28
N LEU A 73 2.86 9.98 5.91
CA LEU A 73 3.32 10.39 4.59
C LEU A 73 4.03 9.21 3.94
N ASP A 74 3.60 8.78 2.77
CA ASP A 74 4.21 7.68 2.03
C ASP A 74 4.60 8.07 0.62
N VAL A 75 5.70 7.49 0.15
CA VAL A 75 6.01 7.35 -1.26
C VAL A 75 5.99 5.87 -1.60
N GLY A 76 5.03 5.46 -2.44
CA GLY A 76 4.89 4.09 -2.92
C GLY A 76 5.17 4.00 -4.42
N VAL A 77 5.77 2.90 -4.84
CA VAL A 77 6.05 2.58 -6.24
C VAL A 77 5.40 1.23 -6.58
N PRO A 78 4.43 1.19 -7.50
CA PRO A 78 3.95 -0.07 -8.04
C PRO A 78 5.05 -0.69 -8.90
N LEU A 79 5.33 -1.97 -8.67
CA LEU A 79 6.36 -2.71 -9.39
C LEU A 79 5.87 -3.30 -10.72
N ARG A 80 4.57 -3.15 -11.00
CA ARG A 80 3.94 -3.64 -12.22
C ARG A 80 2.95 -2.61 -12.77
N GLU A 81 3.07 -2.34 -14.06
CA GLU A 81 2.12 -1.51 -14.77
C GLU A 81 0.77 -2.21 -14.96
N THR A 82 -0.28 -1.42 -14.93
CA THR A 82 -1.64 -1.88 -15.21
C THR A 82 -2.24 -0.98 -16.28
N VAL A 83 -3.39 -1.39 -16.81
CA VAL A 83 -4.17 -0.55 -17.74
C VAL A 83 -4.61 0.78 -17.09
N PHE A 84 -4.55 0.88 -15.75
CA PHE A 84 -5.06 2.02 -14.97
C PHE A 84 -3.97 2.84 -14.29
N SER A 85 -2.76 2.30 -14.13
CA SER A 85 -1.66 2.95 -13.40
C SER A 85 -0.31 2.53 -13.94
N ARG A 86 0.57 3.51 -14.13
CA ARG A 86 1.98 3.35 -14.50
C ARG A 86 2.84 2.98 -13.29
N ALA A 87 4.01 2.41 -13.54
CA ALA A 87 5.03 2.10 -12.54
C ALA A 87 5.79 3.38 -12.08
N GLU A 88 5.05 4.39 -11.64
CA GLU A 88 5.56 5.69 -11.22
C GLU A 88 5.37 5.90 -9.70
N PRO A 89 6.28 6.60 -9.01
CA PRO A 89 6.11 6.94 -7.60
C PRO A 89 4.84 7.75 -7.32
N ARG A 90 4.14 7.42 -6.25
CA ARG A 90 2.94 8.10 -5.76
C ARG A 90 3.14 8.58 -4.33
N LEU A 91 2.77 9.83 -4.07
CA LEU A 91 2.78 10.43 -2.75
C LEU A 91 1.40 10.32 -2.11
N HIS A 92 1.32 9.80 -0.90
CA HIS A 92 0.08 9.67 -0.13
C HIS A 92 0.25 10.35 1.23
N LEU A 93 -0.64 11.29 1.56
CA LEU A 93 -0.70 11.96 2.85
C LEU A 93 -2.02 11.61 3.53
N ASN A 94 -1.95 11.05 4.74
CA ASN A 94 -3.09 10.77 5.58
C ASN A 94 -2.94 11.51 6.92
N ILE A 95 -3.98 12.23 7.31
CA ILE A 95 -4.11 12.88 8.62
C ILE A 95 -5.36 12.30 9.26
N PHE A 96 -5.20 11.64 10.40
CA PHE A 96 -6.31 11.06 11.14
C PHE A 96 -6.65 11.99 12.30
N TYR A 97 -7.88 12.50 12.32
CA TYR A 97 -8.39 13.31 13.42
C TYR A 97 -9.73 12.73 13.89
N GLN A 98 -9.99 12.78 15.19
CA GLN A 98 -11.35 12.56 15.69
C GLN A 98 -12.19 13.78 15.31
N LEU A 99 -13.26 13.53 14.56
CA LEU A 99 -14.30 14.51 14.25
C LEU A 99 -15.18 14.75 15.48
#